data_AF-A0ABD0MIS5-F1
#
_entry.id   AF-A0ABD0MIS5-F1
#
_cell.length_a   1.000
_cell.length_b   1.000
_cell.length_c   1.000
_cell.angle_alpha   90.00
_cell.angle_beta   90.00
_cell.angle_gamma   90.00
#
_symmetry.space_group_name_H-M   'P 1'
#
loop_
_entity.id
_entity.type
_entity.pdbx_description
1 polymer ?
#
loop_
_entity_poly.entity_id
_entity_poly.type
_entity_poly.pdbx_seq_one_letter_code
_entity_poly.pdbx_strand_id
1 'polypeptide(L)' 'LEVPHGNTWYTICADAFDQQDAEVVCRELKCGAPVQVGVAAFDKGDAQMWTQEIQCKGNEYQFALCPT' A
#
# COMPACT_ATOMS: atom_id res chain seq x y z
N LEU A 1 -6.07 1.30 -1.53
CA LEU A 1 -4.84 0.99 -2.29
C LEU A 1 -4.95 -0.46 -2.73
N GLU A 2 -4.62 -0.77 -3.98
CA GLU A 2 -4.55 -2.15 -4.47
C GLU A 2 -3.13 -2.44 -4.92
N VAL A 3 -2.61 -3.61 -4.54
CA VAL A 3 -1.26 -4.04 -4.88
C VAL A 3 -1.29 -5.38 -5.60
N PRO A 4 -0.53 -5.52 -6.71
CA PRO A 4 -0.43 -6.79 -7.40
C PRO A 4 0.47 -7.74 -6.59
N HIS A 5 -0.06 -8.91 -6.25
CA HIS A 5 0.71 -9.98 -5.62
C HIS A 5 0.47 -11.30 -6.37
N GLY A 6 1.42 -11.65 -7.24
CA GLY A 6 1.26 -12.77 -8.18
C GLY A 6 0.22 -12.46 -9.26
N ASN A 7 -0.80 -13.31 -9.39
CA ASN A 7 -1.89 -13.17 -10.36
C ASN A 7 -3.13 -12.45 -9.79
N THR A 8 -3.05 -11.91 -8.58
CA THR A 8 -4.20 -11.33 -7.86
C THR A 8 -3.88 -9.93 -7.37
N TRP A 9 -4.91 -9.08 -7.34
CA TRP A 9 -4.85 -7.75 -6.75
C TRP A 9 -5.35 -7.82 -5.32
N TYR A 10 -4.56 -7.28 -4.39
CA TYR A 10 -4.90 -7.23 -2.98
C TYR A 10 -5.25 -5.82 -2.55
N THR A 11 -6.38 -5.65 -1.87
CA THR A 11 -6.74 -4.37 -1.24
C THR A 11 -6.10 -4.27 0.13
N ILE A 12 -5.34 -3.22 0.39
CA ILE A 12 -4.68 -3.02 1.68
C ILE A 12 -5.67 -2.38 2.67
N CYS A 13 -5.75 -2.95 3.87
CA CYS A 13 -6.51 -2.37 4.98
C CYS A 13 -5.91 -1.01 5.39
N ALA A 14 -6.76 -0.03 5.70
CA ALA A 14 -6.30 1.29 6.12
C ALA A 14 -5.49 1.25 7.43
N ASP A 15 -5.81 0.31 8.33
CA ASP A 15 -5.10 0.13 9.59
C ASP A 15 -3.72 -0.52 9.41
N ALA A 16 -3.49 -1.16 8.27
CA ALA A 16 -2.26 -1.87 7.93
C ALA A 16 -1.33 -1.05 7.00
N PHE A 17 -1.70 0.20 6.71
CA PHE A 17 -1.00 1.07 5.76
C PHE A 17 -0.72 2.44 6.39
N ASP A 18 0.55 2.76 6.58
CA ASP A 18 1.00 3.97 7.24
C ASP A 18 1.59 5.02 6.28
N GLN A 19 2.13 6.11 6.83
CA GLN A 19 2.69 7.18 6.02
C GLN A 19 4.01 6.79 5.34
N GLN A 20 4.81 5.94 5.97
CA GLN A 20 6.07 5.46 5.40
C GLN A 20 5.80 4.54 4.21
N ASP A 21 4.78 3.71 4.32
CA ASP A 21 4.23 2.91 3.24
C ASP A 21 3.80 3.78 2.06
N ALA A 22 3.07 4.86 2.35
CA ALA A 22 2.65 5.83 1.34
C ALA A 22 3.83 6.56 0.67
N GLU A 23 4.92 6.82 1.39
CA GLU A 23 6.13 7.42 0.82
C GLU A 23 6.79 6.49 -0.20
N VAL A 24 6.87 5.19 0.11
CA VAL A 24 7.40 4.19 -0.83
C VAL A 24 6.53 4.13 -2.09
N VAL A 25 5.21 4.05 -1.93
CA VAL A 25 4.27 4.02 -3.07
C VAL A 25 4.39 5.29 -3.91
N CYS A 26 4.40 6.47 -3.28
CA CYS A 26 4.47 7.71 -4.04
C CYS A 26 5.83 7.95 -4.71
N ARG A 27 6.90 7.40 -4.14
CA ARG A 27 8.20 7.38 -4.81
C ARG A 27 8.17 6.48 -6.04
N GLU A 28 7.58 5.28 -5.92
CA GLU A 28 7.45 4.34 -7.04
C GLU A 28 6.63 4.94 -8.19
N LEU A 29 5.49 5.57 -7.86
CA LEU A 29 4.61 6.24 -8.82
C LEU A 29 5.06 7.64 -9.24
N LYS A 30 6.13 8.17 -8.62
CA LYS A 30 6.61 9.55 -8.78
C LYS A 30 5.53 10.62 -8.55
N CYS A 31 4.65 10.43 -7.56
CA CYS A 31 3.62 11.42 -7.17
C CYS A 31 4.10 12.49 -6.18
N GLY A 32 5.35 12.44 -5.72
CA GLY A 32 5.89 13.40 -4.75
C GLY A 32 5.72 12.91 -3.31
N ALA A 33 5.47 13.83 -2.36
CA ALA A 33 5.25 13.46 -0.97
C ALA A 33 3.78 13.10 -0.72
N PRO A 34 3.48 12.02 0.03
CA PRO A 34 2.11 11.67 0.37
C PRO A 34 1.49 12.73 1.28
N VAL A 35 0.35 13.28 0.88
CA VAL A 35 -0.37 14.32 1.62
C VAL A 35 -1.33 13.73 2.66
N GLN A 36 -1.91 12.58 2.34
CA GLN A 36 -2.86 11.88 3.21
C GLN A 36 -2.73 10.38 3.02
N VAL A 37 -2.81 9.68 4.14
CA VAL A 37 -2.69 8.23 4.25
C VAL A 37 -4.02 7.72 4.79
N GLY A 38 -4.53 6.66 4.17
CA GLY A 38 -5.88 6.18 4.41
C GLY A 38 -6.71 6.38 3.16
N VAL A 39 -7.22 5.27 2.62
CA VAL A 39 -8.04 5.30 1.41
C VAL A 39 -9.46 4.93 1.77
N ALA A 40 -10.38 5.75 1.27
CA ALA A 40 -11.82 5.54 1.26
C ALA A 40 -12.17 4.07 1.02
N ALA A 41 -13.20 3.59 1.72
CA ALA A 41 -13.82 2.30 1.47
C ALA A 41 -14.21 2.22 -0.02
N PHE A 42 -13.36 1.61 -0.84
CA PHE A 42 -13.72 1.22 -2.19
C PHE A 42 -14.71 0.06 -2.05
N ASP A 43 -15.88 0.21 -2.69
CA ASP A 43 -16.92 -0.82 -2.70
C ASP A 43 -16.31 -2.12 -3.23
N LYS A 44 -16.24 -3.11 -2.33
CA LYS A 44 -15.61 -4.42 -2.53
C LYS A 44 -16.34 -5.21 -3.62
N GLY A 45 -15.80 -5.19 -4.84
CA GLY A 45 -15.99 -6.28 -5.78
C GLY A 45 -14.84 -7.27 -5.63
N ASP A 46 -15.05 -8.37 -4.89
CA ASP A 46 -14.23 -9.60 -4.90
C ASP A 46 -12.71 -9.52 -4.62
N ALA A 47 -12.17 -8.37 -4.22
CA ALA A 47 -10.73 -8.22 -3.98
C ALA A 47 -10.28 -8.82 -2.63
N GLN A 48 -9.20 -9.61 -2.68
CA GLN A 48 -8.58 -10.27 -1.53
C GLN A 48 -7.90 -9.20 -0.65
N MET A 49 -8.18 -9.16 0.65
CA MET A 49 -7.71 -8.06 1.51
C MET A 49 -6.39 -8.41 2.21
N TRP A 50 -5.42 -7.50 2.16
CA TRP A 50 -4.19 -7.56 2.94
C TRP A 50 -4.44 -6.97 4.33
N THR A 51 -4.26 -7.79 5.37
CA THR A 51 -4.53 -7.42 6.77
C THR A 51 -3.28 -7.39 7.64
N GLN A 52 -2.13 -7.85 7.15
CA GLN A 52 -0.86 -7.73 7.87
C GLN A 52 -0.32 -6.31 7.73
N GLU A 53 0.17 -5.76 8.84
CA GLU A 53 0.78 -4.44 8.90
C GLU A 53 2.01 -4.40 7.98
N ILE A 54 2.13 -3.34 7.20
CA ILE A 54 3.26 -3.14 6.30
C ILE A 54 4.21 -2.18 6.99
N GLN A 55 5.48 -2.57 7.04
CA GLN A 55 6.50 -1.91 7.86
C GLN A 55 7.57 -1.35 6.92
N CYS A 56 7.17 -0.58 5.90
CA CYS A 56 8.13 0.10 5.05
C CYS A 56 9.02 1.04 5.87
N LYS A 57 10.32 1.05 5.60
CA LYS A 57 11.30 1.98 6.17
C LYS A 57 11.36 3.31 5.42
N GLY A 58 10.65 3.42 4.30
CA GLY A 58 10.66 4.60 3.44
C GLY A 58 11.86 4.64 2.48
N ASN A 59 12.75 3.64 2.47
CA ASN A 59 13.92 3.55 1.58
C ASN A 59 13.82 2.42 0.54
N GLU A 60 12.72 1.66 0.57
CA GLU A 60 12.41 0.59 -0.37
C GLU A 60 12.10 1.12 -1.77
N TYR A 61 12.71 0.52 -2.80
CA TYR A 61 12.48 0.99 -4.17
C TYR A 61 11.07 0.71 -4.69
N GLN A 62 10.43 -0.33 -4.14
CA GLN A 62 9.11 -0.80 -4.54
C GLN A 62 8.34 -1.19 -3.29
N PHE A 63 7.02 -1.00 -3.32
CA PHE A 63 6.16 -1.37 -2.21
C PHE A 63 6.23 -2.86 -1.85
N ALA A 64 6.38 -3.73 -2.84
CA ALA A 64 6.49 -5.17 -2.66
C ALA A 64 7.76 -5.63 -1.92
N LEU A 65 8.74 -4.74 -1.70
CA LEU A 65 9.97 -5.03 -0.96
C LEU A 65 9.86 -4.69 0.53
N CYS A 66 8.76 -4.07 0.95
CA CYS A 66 8.56 -3.76 2.35
C CYS A 66 8.28 -5.04 3.14
N PRO A 67 8.88 -5.15 4.35
CA PRO A 67 8.54 -6.23 5.26
C PRO A 67 7.11 -6.08 5.78
N THR A 68 6.51 -7.21 6.16
CA THR A 68 5.16 -7.35 6.73
C THR A 68 5.18 -8.18 7.99
#